data_AF-A0A7M2JBH6-F1
#
_entry.id   AF-A0A7M2JBH6-F1
#
_cell.length_a   1.000
_cell.length_b   1.000
_cell.length_c   1.000
_cell.angle_alpha   90.00
_cell.angle_beta   90.00
_cell.angle_gamma   90.00
#
_symmetry.space_group_name_H-M   'P 1'
#
loop_
_entity.id
_entity.type
_entity.pdbx_description
1 polymer ?
#
loop_
_entity_poly.entity_id
_entity_poly.type
_entity_poly.pdbx_seq_one_letter_code
_entity_poly.pdbx_strand_id
1 'polypeptide(L)'
;MPVLFMFSFCYAFGQVLIAKKELETAVAQYIAYDIVAHESLSAAPIFYYVGPLTAGNWLPRGHAAMTYMPSLRYLLSDANTLLHPQFMTRLGINNVVEGDRENFEAAIAAGNRYSRVVDRKFYSIYLTEQGGFIVFKEILDPEDYTLQLNEK
;
A
#
# COMPACT_ATOMS: atom_id res chain seq x y z
N MET A 1 37.45 -3.60 8.66
CA MET A 1 36.65 -3.20 7.47
C MET A 1 35.29 -3.89 7.37
N PRO A 2 35.12 -5.22 7.55
CA PRO A 2 33.80 -5.88 7.37
C PRO A 2 32.70 -5.35 8.29
N VAL A 3 33.05 -5.00 9.53
CA VAL A 3 32.10 -4.52 10.54
C VAL A 3 31.49 -3.17 10.18
N LEU A 4 32.26 -2.26 9.56
CA LEU A 4 31.76 -0.95 9.16
C LEU A 4 30.76 -1.05 7.99
N PHE A 5 31.01 -1.94 7.03
CA PHE A 5 30.08 -2.21 5.94
C PHE A 5 28.78 -2.84 6.46
N MET A 6 28.88 -3.82 7.37
CA MET A 6 27.71 -4.44 7.97
C MET A 6 26.90 -3.43 8.81
N PHE A 7 27.57 -2.56 9.57
CA PHE A 7 26.90 -1.49 10.32
C PHE A 7 26.17 -0.51 9.40
N SER A 8 26.82 -0.06 8.32
CA SER A 8 26.21 0.82 7.32
C SER A 8 24.99 0.17 6.66
N PHE A 9 25.09 -1.12 6.33
CA PHE A 9 23.99 -1.90 5.79
C PHE A 9 22.80 -2.01 6.77
N CYS A 10 23.06 -2.38 8.03
CA CYS A 10 22.03 -2.45 9.06
C CYS A 10 21.35 -1.08 9.29
N TYR A 11 22.13 0.01 9.29
CA TYR A 11 21.59 1.36 9.41
C TYR A 11 20.69 1.71 8.22
N ALA A 12 21.17 1.52 6.99
CA ALA A 12 20.40 1.78 5.78
C ALA A 12 19.11 0.95 5.73
N PHE A 13 19.19 -0.35 6.05
CA PHE A 13 18.04 -1.23 6.15
C PHE A 13 17.02 -0.74 7.20
N GLY A 14 17.49 -0.33 8.38
CA GLY A 14 16.64 0.22 9.43
C GLY A 14 15.91 1.49 9.00
N GLN A 15 16.60 2.42 8.32
CA GLN A 15 15.97 3.63 7.78
C GLN A 15 14.88 3.32 6.75
N VAL A 16 15.13 2.35 5.87
CA VAL A 16 14.14 1.92 4.87
C VAL A 16 12.93 1.26 5.55
N LEU A 17 13.13 0.43 6.58
CA LEU A 17 12.04 -0.16 7.36
C LEU A 17 11.20 0.88 8.10
N ILE A 18 11.83 1.91 8.67
CA ILE A 18 11.10 3.00 9.34
C ILE A 18 10.25 3.76 8.31
N ALA A 19 10.85 4.17 7.19
CA ALA A 19 10.15 4.87 6.13
C ALA A 19 8.98 4.05 5.55
N LYS A 20 9.17 2.72 5.39
CA LYS A 20 8.10 1.78 5.07
C LYS A 20 6.96 1.92 6.07
N LYS A 21 7.24 1.66 7.35
CA LYS A 21 6.23 1.61 8.41
C LYS A 21 5.46 2.93 8.55
N GLU A 22 6.14 4.07 8.38
CA GLU A 22 5.50 5.38 8.35
C GLU A 22 4.49 5.50 7.20
N LEU A 23 4.86 5.06 5.99
CA LEU A 23 3.97 5.06 4.84
C LEU A 23 2.79 4.10 5.04
N GLU A 24 3.02 2.86 5.51
CA GLU A 24 1.95 1.90 5.79
C GLU A 24 0.95 2.48 6.81
N THR A 25 1.47 3.10 7.88
CA THR A 25 0.65 3.69 8.94
C THR A 25 -0.16 4.88 8.43
N ALA A 26 0.45 5.77 7.64
CA ALA A 26 -0.24 6.92 7.07
C ALA A 26 -1.35 6.49 6.10
N VAL A 27 -1.07 5.54 5.20
CA VAL A 27 -2.07 5.01 4.26
C VAL A 27 -3.20 4.31 5.00
N ALA A 28 -2.88 3.53 6.03
CA ALA A 28 -3.86 2.88 6.88
C ALA A 28 -4.80 3.87 7.56
N GLN A 29 -4.26 4.97 8.11
CA GLN A 29 -5.04 6.03 8.72
C GLN A 29 -5.95 6.72 7.70
N TYR A 30 -5.48 6.96 6.47
CA TYR A 30 -6.32 7.53 5.42
C TYR A 30 -7.48 6.60 5.03
N ILE A 31 -7.22 5.31 4.87
CA ILE A 31 -8.27 4.32 4.57
C ILE A 31 -9.29 4.30 5.71
N ALA A 32 -8.82 4.27 6.96
CA ALA A 32 -9.70 4.25 8.11
C ALA A 32 -10.56 5.50 8.21
N TYR A 33 -9.96 6.67 7.98
CA TYR A 33 -10.68 7.93 7.91
C TYR A 33 -11.75 7.89 6.80
N ASP A 34 -11.39 7.44 5.59
CA ASP A 34 -12.32 7.42 4.47
C ASP A 34 -13.48 6.43 4.67
N ILE A 35 -13.25 5.30 5.34
CA ILE A 35 -14.31 4.34 5.71
C ILE A 35 -15.29 4.96 6.71
N VAL A 36 -14.78 5.66 7.73
CA VAL A 36 -15.62 6.28 8.78
C VAL A 36 -16.32 7.54 8.27
N ALA A 37 -15.68 8.31 7.39
CA ALA A 37 -16.21 9.58 6.88
C ALA A 37 -17.36 9.39 5.88
N HIS A 38 -17.46 8.23 5.22
CA HIS A 38 -18.53 7.94 4.27
C HIS A 38 -19.55 6.98 4.88
N GLU A 39 -20.77 7.44 5.11
CA GLU A 39 -21.85 6.64 5.71
C GLU A 39 -22.13 5.35 4.93
N SER A 40 -22.04 5.40 3.60
CA SER A 40 -22.20 4.22 2.72
C SER A 40 -21.11 3.16 2.91
N LEU A 41 -19.90 3.56 3.31
CA LEU A 41 -18.80 2.64 3.62
C LEU A 41 -18.87 2.16 5.07
N SER A 42 -19.24 3.02 6.01
CA SER A 42 -19.41 2.63 7.42
C SER A 42 -20.50 1.58 7.60
N ALA A 43 -21.51 1.54 6.72
CA ALA A 43 -22.57 0.53 6.74
C ALA A 43 -22.16 -0.82 6.10
N ALA A 44 -20.99 -0.91 5.46
CA ALA A 44 -20.56 -2.13 4.78
C ALA A 44 -20.19 -3.22 5.81
N PRO A 45 -20.72 -4.45 5.66
CA PRO A 45 -20.49 -5.52 6.63
C PRO A 45 -19.04 -6.05 6.59
N ILE A 46 -18.42 -6.03 5.41
CA ILE A 46 -17.08 -6.56 5.18
C ILE A 46 -16.36 -5.76 4.10
N PHE A 47 -15.05 -5.61 4.26
CA PHE A 47 -14.13 -5.04 3.29
C PHE A 47 -13.13 -6.10 2.82
N TYR A 48 -13.06 -6.31 1.52
CA TYR A 48 -12.08 -7.16 0.87
C TYR A 48 -10.87 -6.32 0.46
N TYR A 49 -9.70 -6.66 0.99
CA TYR A 49 -8.44 -6.03 0.66
C TYR A 49 -7.81 -6.70 -0.56
N VAL A 50 -7.58 -5.94 -1.63
CA VAL A 50 -6.91 -6.38 -2.84
C VAL A 50 -5.59 -5.62 -2.98
N GLY A 51 -4.48 -6.32 -2.74
CA GLY A 51 -3.13 -5.77 -2.85
C GLY A 51 -2.73 -5.41 -4.30
N PRO A 52 -1.65 -4.65 -4.50
CA PRO A 52 -1.17 -4.29 -5.84
C PRO A 52 -0.63 -5.52 -6.62
N LEU A 53 -0.70 -5.49 -7.96
CA LEU A 53 -0.13 -6.57 -8.81
C LEU A 53 1.39 -6.57 -8.76
N THR A 54 1.95 -5.38 -8.78
CA THR A 54 3.39 -5.16 -8.79
C THR A 54 3.77 -4.53 -7.46
N ALA A 55 4.74 -5.15 -6.80
CA ALA A 55 5.29 -4.63 -5.56
C ALA A 55 6.40 -3.58 -5.82
N GLY A 56 6.39 -2.94 -6.98
CA GLY A 56 7.43 -2.01 -7.42
C GLY A 56 7.17 -0.57 -6.98
N ASN A 57 8.22 0.16 -6.64
CA ASN A 57 8.30 1.63 -6.63
C ASN A 57 7.48 2.40 -5.57
N TRP A 58 6.98 1.73 -4.54
CA TRP A 58 6.09 2.37 -3.58
C TRP A 58 6.80 3.17 -2.45
N LEU A 59 8.13 3.04 -2.29
CA LEU A 59 8.89 3.71 -1.22
C LEU A 59 9.93 4.74 -1.73
N PRO A 60 9.50 5.99 -1.98
CA PRO A 60 10.36 7.11 -2.38
C PRO A 60 11.61 7.30 -1.53
N ARG A 61 11.45 7.30 -0.20
CA ARG A 61 12.54 7.63 0.73
C ARG A 61 13.64 6.55 0.77
N GLY A 62 13.33 5.35 0.29
CA GLY A 62 14.30 4.25 0.22
C GLY A 62 15.12 4.25 -1.06
N HIS A 63 14.79 5.07 -2.07
CA HIS A 63 15.40 5.01 -3.39
C HIS A 63 16.93 5.14 -3.35
N ALA A 64 17.46 6.20 -2.71
CA ALA A 64 18.91 6.41 -2.61
C ALA A 64 19.62 5.24 -1.90
N ALA A 65 19.04 4.73 -0.80
CA ALA A 65 19.60 3.58 -0.08
C ALA A 65 19.60 2.32 -0.96
N MET A 66 18.51 2.07 -1.69
CA MET A 66 18.38 0.95 -2.63
C MET A 66 19.29 1.09 -3.86
N THR A 67 19.63 2.31 -4.27
CA THR A 67 20.59 2.60 -5.34
C THR A 67 22.02 2.26 -4.93
N TYR A 68 22.43 2.63 -3.71
CA TYR A 68 23.78 2.32 -3.21
C TYR A 68 23.92 0.89 -2.69
N MET A 69 22.82 0.25 -2.27
CA MET A 69 22.80 -1.11 -1.71
C MET A 69 21.63 -1.93 -2.31
N PRO A 70 21.76 -2.46 -3.54
CA PRO A 70 20.68 -3.15 -4.23
C PRO A 70 20.22 -4.44 -3.53
N SER A 71 21.07 -5.04 -2.68
CA SER A 71 20.70 -6.18 -1.84
C SER A 71 19.56 -5.88 -0.86
N LEU A 72 19.33 -4.61 -0.51
CA LEU A 72 18.19 -4.20 0.30
C LEU A 72 16.86 -4.56 -0.36
N ARG A 73 16.75 -4.43 -1.70
CA ARG A 73 15.51 -4.75 -2.44
C ARG A 73 15.10 -6.19 -2.25
N TYR A 74 16.05 -7.13 -2.23
CA TYR A 74 15.76 -8.55 -2.06
C TYR A 74 15.27 -8.88 -0.65
N LEU A 75 15.81 -8.23 0.38
CA LEU A 75 15.32 -8.38 1.76
C LEU A 75 13.94 -7.76 1.96
N LEU A 76 13.61 -6.73 1.19
CA LEU A 76 12.31 -6.05 1.22
C LEU A 76 11.27 -6.75 0.32
N SER A 77 11.70 -7.59 -0.63
CA SER A 77 10.85 -8.16 -1.68
C SER A 77 9.79 -9.14 -1.17
N ASP A 78 10.00 -9.80 -0.04
CA ASP A 78 8.99 -10.68 0.59
C ASP A 78 8.00 -9.88 1.46
N ALA A 79 8.41 -8.68 1.89
CA ALA A 79 7.61 -7.72 2.64
C ALA A 79 7.04 -6.62 1.74
N ASN A 80 6.90 -6.87 0.43
CA ASN A 80 6.70 -5.83 -0.58
C ASN A 80 5.23 -5.47 -0.81
N THR A 81 4.34 -6.06 0.00
CA THR A 81 2.98 -5.60 0.20
C THR A 81 2.98 -4.30 1.00
N LEU A 82 2.47 -3.24 0.37
CA LEU A 82 2.39 -1.88 0.94
C LEU A 82 1.55 -1.86 2.22
N LEU A 83 0.57 -2.74 2.33
CA LEU A 83 -0.29 -2.84 3.50
C LEU A 83 -0.80 -4.27 3.61
N HIS A 84 -1.07 -4.71 4.83
CA HIS A 84 -1.79 -5.95 5.05
C HIS A 84 -3.08 -5.70 5.82
N PRO A 85 -4.11 -6.55 5.70
CA PRO A 85 -5.37 -6.41 6.41
C PRO A 85 -5.20 -6.27 7.93
N GLN A 86 -4.19 -6.92 8.53
CA GLN A 86 -3.98 -6.88 9.98
C GLN A 86 -3.61 -5.49 10.50
N PHE A 87 -3.13 -4.57 9.64
CA PHE A 87 -2.91 -3.18 10.03
C PHE A 87 -4.23 -2.42 10.27
N MET A 88 -5.31 -2.80 9.61
CA MET A 88 -6.63 -2.17 9.78
C MET A 88 -7.20 -2.49 11.15
N THR A 89 -7.00 -3.72 11.64
CA THR A 89 -7.40 -4.15 12.99
C THR A 89 -6.77 -3.28 14.07
N ARG A 90 -5.52 -2.83 13.88
CA ARG A 90 -4.85 -1.91 14.82
C ARG A 90 -5.50 -0.52 14.89
N LEU A 91 -6.22 -0.13 13.84
CA LEU A 91 -6.95 1.14 13.77
C LEU A 91 -8.42 0.98 14.18
N GLY A 92 -8.82 -0.18 14.71
CA GLY A 92 -10.19 -0.47 15.13
C GLY A 92 -11.13 -0.91 14.00
N ILE A 93 -10.61 -1.09 12.78
CA ILE A 93 -11.38 -1.61 11.65
C ILE A 93 -11.16 -3.11 11.55
N ASN A 94 -12.11 -3.86 12.11
CA ASN A 94 -12.02 -5.32 12.26
C ASN A 94 -12.70 -6.10 11.13
N ASN A 95 -13.41 -5.42 10.24
CA ASN A 95 -14.16 -6.02 9.15
C ASN A 95 -13.37 -6.05 7.82
N VAL A 96 -12.04 -5.99 7.86
CA VAL A 96 -11.18 -6.12 6.67
C VAL A 96 -10.61 -7.53 6.58
N VAL A 97 -10.89 -8.21 5.47
CA VAL A 97 -10.35 -9.53 5.15
C VAL A 97 -9.51 -9.46 3.89
N GLU A 98 -8.57 -10.40 3.75
CA GLU A 98 -7.84 -10.55 2.49
C GLU A 98 -8.81 -10.99 1.39
N GLY A 99 -8.85 -10.21 0.32
CA GLY A 99 -9.72 -10.44 -0.83
C GLY A 99 -8.92 -11.02 -1.99
N ASP A 100 -9.56 -11.90 -2.75
CA ASP A 100 -8.98 -12.37 -4.00
C ASP A 100 -9.21 -11.33 -5.11
N ARG A 101 -8.17 -11.09 -5.90
CA ARG A 101 -8.26 -10.26 -7.10
C ARG A 101 -9.17 -10.90 -8.14
N GLU A 102 -9.17 -12.22 -8.28
CA GLU A 102 -10.08 -12.92 -9.19
C GLU A 102 -11.54 -12.63 -8.82
N ASN A 103 -11.85 -12.60 -7.52
CA ASN A 103 -13.17 -12.23 -7.03
C ASN A 103 -13.50 -10.77 -7.37
N PHE A 104 -12.55 -9.84 -7.20
CA PHE A 104 -12.76 -8.44 -7.59
C PHE A 104 -12.99 -8.29 -9.11
N GLU A 105 -12.20 -8.97 -9.94
CA GLU A 105 -12.31 -8.91 -11.40
C GLU A 105 -13.59 -9.58 -11.90
N ALA A 106 -13.95 -10.75 -11.36
CA ALA A 106 -15.21 -11.42 -11.64
C ALA A 106 -16.41 -10.55 -11.22
N ALA A 107 -16.30 -9.89 -10.07
CA ALA A 107 -17.29 -8.95 -9.59
C ALA A 107 -17.43 -7.78 -10.61
N ILE A 108 -16.34 -7.13 -11.01
CA ILE A 108 -16.32 -6.06 -12.03
C ILE A 108 -16.94 -6.53 -13.36
N ALA A 109 -16.53 -7.70 -13.85
CA ALA A 109 -16.97 -8.28 -15.11
C ALA A 109 -18.46 -8.67 -15.11
N ALA A 110 -19.01 -9.04 -13.94
CA ALA A 110 -20.42 -9.37 -13.77
C ALA A 110 -21.36 -8.15 -13.86
N GLY A 111 -20.86 -6.94 -14.07
CA GLY A 111 -21.69 -5.74 -14.29
C GLY A 111 -22.47 -5.27 -13.04
N ASN A 112 -22.16 -5.79 -11.87
CA ASN A 112 -22.84 -5.47 -10.61
C ASN A 112 -22.48 -4.07 -10.12
N ARG A 113 -23.16 -3.02 -10.64
CA ARG A 113 -23.33 -1.67 -10.03
C ARG A 113 -22.23 -1.26 -9.02
N TYR A 114 -20.97 -1.23 -9.46
CA TYR A 114 -19.86 -0.76 -8.63
C TYR A 114 -19.99 0.75 -8.50
N SER A 115 -20.27 1.23 -7.29
CA SER A 115 -20.08 2.64 -6.99
C SER A 115 -18.68 2.81 -6.44
N ARG A 116 -17.82 3.49 -7.21
CA ARG A 116 -16.52 3.92 -6.71
C ARG A 116 -16.77 5.09 -5.76
N VAL A 117 -16.74 4.81 -4.47
CA VAL A 117 -17.03 5.81 -3.43
C VAL A 117 -15.82 6.70 -3.17
N VAL A 118 -14.62 6.11 -3.21
CA VAL A 118 -13.37 6.82 -2.89
C VAL A 118 -12.31 6.54 -3.94
N ASP A 119 -11.67 7.61 -4.40
CA ASP A 119 -10.52 7.57 -5.30
C ASP A 119 -9.27 8.25 -4.69
N ARG A 120 -8.41 7.42 -4.11
CA ARG A 120 -7.04 7.66 -3.56
C ARG A 120 -5.95 7.77 -4.62
N LYS A 121 -4.82 8.41 -4.30
CA LYS A 121 -3.54 8.21 -5.02
C LYS A 121 -3.11 6.73 -4.95
N PHE A 122 -3.14 6.14 -3.76
CA PHE A 122 -2.61 4.79 -3.52
C PHE A 122 -3.66 3.67 -3.62
N TYR A 123 -4.93 4.00 -3.44
CA TYR A 123 -5.99 3.00 -3.36
C TYR A 123 -7.32 3.54 -3.91
N SER A 124 -8.29 2.67 -4.06
CA SER A 124 -9.68 3.03 -4.37
C SER A 124 -10.62 2.12 -3.60
N ILE A 125 -11.74 2.68 -3.15
CA ILE A 125 -12.76 1.92 -2.42
C ILE A 125 -13.99 1.82 -3.31
N TYR A 126 -14.37 0.58 -3.59
CA TYR A 126 -15.57 0.22 -4.34
C TYR A 126 -16.59 -0.36 -3.38
N LEU A 127 -17.86 -0.04 -3.57
CA LEU A 127 -18.96 -0.66 -2.84
C LEU A 127 -19.78 -1.53 -3.77
N THR A 128 -20.15 -2.72 -3.28
CA THR A 128 -20.95 -3.73 -3.97
C THR A 128 -22.01 -4.28 -3.03
N GLU A 129 -22.96 -5.03 -3.56
CA GLU A 129 -23.94 -5.76 -2.74
C GLU A 129 -23.28 -6.84 -1.85
N GLN A 130 -22.10 -7.34 -2.22
CA GLN A 130 -21.36 -8.35 -1.45
C GLN A 130 -20.45 -7.76 -0.37
N GLY A 131 -20.18 -6.44 -0.42
CA GLY A 131 -19.28 -5.76 0.50
C GLY A 131 -18.46 -4.65 -0.17
N GLY A 132 -17.56 -4.06 0.60
CA GLY A 132 -16.60 -3.07 0.11
C GLY A 132 -15.33 -3.75 -0.42
N PHE A 133 -14.71 -3.21 -1.46
CA PHE A 133 -13.40 -3.64 -1.94
C PHE A 133 -12.42 -2.48 -1.84
N ILE A 134 -11.31 -2.70 -1.13
CA ILE A 134 -10.20 -1.77 -1.03
C ILE A 134 -9.13 -2.26 -1.99
N VAL A 135 -8.98 -1.57 -3.11
CA VAL A 135 -8.07 -1.98 -4.18
C VAL A 135 -6.88 -1.04 -4.22
N PHE A 136 -5.68 -1.59 -4.04
CA PHE A 136 -4.44 -0.84 -4.20
C PHE A 136 -4.11 -0.66 -5.67
N LYS A 137 -3.74 0.58 -6.01
CA LYS A 137 -3.29 0.93 -7.35
C LYS A 137 -1.82 0.59 -7.50
N GLU A 138 -1.43 0.26 -8.72
CA GLU A 138 -0.01 0.20 -9.07
C GLU A 138 0.59 1.61 -9.05
N ILE A 139 1.72 1.74 -8.36
CA ILE A 139 2.47 2.99 -8.30
C ILE A 139 3.48 2.95 -9.45
N LEU A 140 3.12 3.61 -10.54
CA LEU A 140 3.99 3.75 -11.71
C LEU A 140 4.93 4.96 -11.61
N ASP A 141 4.81 5.75 -10.53
CA ASP A 141 5.66 6.90 -10.29
C ASP A 141 7.14 6.46 -10.19
N PRO A 142 8.08 7.23 -10.76
CA PRO A 142 9.50 6.95 -10.60
C PRO A 142 9.90 7.09 -9.12
N GLU A 143 10.69 6.13 -8.62
CA GLU A 143 11.25 6.19 -7.26
C GLU A 143 12.26 7.35 -7.08
N ASP A 144 12.82 7.87 -8.18
CA ASP A 144 13.78 8.97 -8.18
C ASP A 144 13.08 10.34 -8.25
N TYR A 145 13.08 11.06 -7.14
CA TYR A 145 12.51 12.40 -7.02
C TYR A 145 13.55 13.51 -7.25
N THR A 146 14.83 13.17 -7.48
CA THR A 146 15.89 14.17 -7.72
C THR A 146 15.91 14.69 -9.16
N LEU A 147 15.34 13.92 -10.10
CA LEU A 147 15.27 14.31 -11.52
C LEU A 147 14.32 15.48 -11.79
N GLN A 148 13.31 15.72 -10.95
CA GLN A 148 12.32 16.79 -11.18
C GLN A 148 12.81 18.21 -10.83
N LEU A 149 13.97 18.35 -10.19
CA LEU A 149 14.50 19.65 -9.75
C LEU A 149 15.44 20.33 -10.77
N ASN A 150 15.77 19.65 -11.88
CA ASN A 150 16.73 20.15 -12.87
C ASN A 150 16.11 20.77 -14.13
N GLU A 151 14.78 20.93 -14.19
CA GLU A 151 14.11 21.70 -15.25
C GLU A 151 13.57 23.02 -14.70
N LYS A 152 14.47 23.98 -14.45
CA LYS A 152 14.17 25.41 -14.40
C LYS A 152 15.37 26.24 -14.82
#